data_AF-A0A8J2L328-F1
#
_entry.id   AF-A0A8J2L328-F1
#
_cell.length_a   1.000
_cell.length_b   1.000
_cell.length_c   1.000
_cell.angle_alpha   90.00
_cell.angle_beta   90.00
_cell.angle_gamma   90.00
#
_symmetry.space_group_name_H-M   'P 1'
#
loop_
_entity.id
_entity.type
_entity.pdbx_description
1 polymer ?
#
loop_
_entity_poly.entity_id
_entity_poly.type
_entity_poly.pdbx_seq_one_letter_code
_entity_poly.pdbx_strand_id
1 'polypeptide(L)' 'NDHYTGDVKQQSEVRDGENVKGEYSLREADGGWRHVTYVADYNGFRANVHRTPGQHGHGHGHGHH' A
#
# COMPACT_ATOMS: atom_id res chain seq x y z
N ASN A 1 -20.91 -10.83 -12.83
CA ASN A 1 -19.98 -11.76 -12.16
C ASN A 1 -18.77 -11.85 -13.08
N ASP A 2 -17.66 -11.19 -12.85
CA ASP A 2 -16.97 -10.89 -11.59
C ASP A 2 -16.15 -9.60 -11.79
N HIS A 3 -16.29 -8.62 -10.89
CA HIS A 3 -15.56 -7.35 -10.99
C HIS A 3 -14.15 -7.55 -10.44
N TYR A 4 -13.23 -8.04 -11.27
CA TYR A 4 -11.80 -7.94 -11.00
C TYR A 4 -11.43 -6.45 -10.93
N THR A 5 -11.27 -5.92 -9.72
CA THR A 5 -10.95 -4.51 -9.44
C THR A 5 -9.56 -4.07 -9.94
N GLY A 6 -8.78 -4.97 -10.56
CA GLY A 6 -7.44 -4.68 -11.07
C GLY A 6 -6.42 -4.36 -9.96
N ASP A 7 -6.80 -4.52 -8.70
CA ASP A 7 -5.95 -4.29 -7.53
C ASP A 7 -4.95 -5.43 -7.39
N VAL A 8 -3.68 -5.09 -7.58
CA VAL A 8 -2.58 -5.98 -7.23
C VAL A 8 -2.26 -5.72 -5.77
N LYS A 9 -2.54 -6.70 -4.92
CA LYS A 9 -2.21 -6.68 -3.49
C LYS A 9 -1.37 -7.87 -3.10
N GLN A 10 -0.38 -7.64 -2.24
CA GLN A 10 0.44 -8.67 -1.63
C GLN A 10 0.53 -8.40 -0.14
N GLN A 11 0.47 -9.45 0.67
CA GLN A 11 0.66 -9.35 2.10
C GLN A 11 1.46 -10.55 2.60
N SER A 12 2.35 -10.34 3.56
CA SER A 12 3.02 -11.40 4.29
C SER A 12 3.12 -11.03 5.76
N GLU A 13 2.89 -11.99 6.64
CA GLU A 13 2.97 -11.80 8.09
C GLU A 13 3.64 -13.00 8.73
N VAL A 14 4.52 -12.74 9.68
CA VAL A 14 5.18 -13.73 10.52
C VAL A 14 4.99 -13.32 11.98
N ARG A 15 4.58 -14.29 12.79
CA ARG A 15 4.40 -14.12 14.23
C ARG A 15 5.35 -15.03 15.00
N ASP A 16 6.02 -14.44 15.99
CA ASP A 16 6.88 -15.12 16.95
C ASP A 16 6.53 -14.64 18.37
N GLY A 17 5.70 -15.43 19.05
CA GLY A 17 5.11 -15.07 20.34
C GLY A 17 4.27 -13.78 20.26
N GLU A 18 4.69 -12.75 20.99
CA GLU A 18 4.05 -11.42 21.00
C GLU A 18 4.59 -10.49 19.90
N ASN A 19 5.64 -10.90 19.18
CA ASN A 19 6.19 -10.14 18.07
C ASN A 19 5.47 -10.52 16.76
N VAL A 20 4.91 -9.54 16.07
CA VAL A 20 4.35 -9.68 14.72
C VAL A 20 5.15 -8.79 13.78
N LYS A 21 5.57 -9.33 12.66
CA LYS A 21 6.19 -8.57 11.58
C LYS A 21 5.44 -8.87 10.30
N GLY A 22 5.18 -7.85 9.50
CA GLY A 22 4.55 -8.05 8.22
C GLY A 22 4.85 -6.95 7.24
N GLU A 23 4.48 -7.24 6.00
CA GLU A 23 4.51 -6.29 4.91
C GLU A 23 3.21 -6.37 4.11
N TYR A 24 2.83 -5.23 3.54
CA TYR A 24 1.68 -5.10 2.67
C TYR A 24 2.04 -4.23 1.48
N SER A 25 1.71 -4.68 0.28
CA SER A 25 1.84 -3.91 -0.95
C SER A 25 0.49 -3.81 -1.65
N LEU A 26 0.15 -2.62 -2.12
CA LEU A 26 -1.07 -2.34 -2.88
C LEU A 26 -0.75 -1.43 -4.05
N ARG A 27 -1.22 -1.82 -5.24
CA ARG A 27 -1.32 -0.93 -6.38
C ARG A 27 -2.57 -0.06 -6.23
N GLU A 28 -2.37 1.25 -6.11
CA GLU A 28 -3.44 2.25 -6.00
C GLU A 28 -4.05 2.53 -7.39
N ALA A 29 -5.27 3.10 -7.42
CA ALA A 29 -6.03 3.31 -8.66
C ALA A 29 -5.38 4.33 -9.62
N ASP A 30 -4.54 5.23 -9.10
CA ASP A 30 -3.71 6.16 -9.88
C ASP A 30 -2.51 5.47 -10.55
N GLY A 31 -2.35 4.16 -10.35
CA GLY A 31 -1.20 3.37 -10.77
C GLY A 31 0.00 3.47 -9.83
N GLY A 32 -0.15 4.18 -8.70
CA GLY A 32 0.83 4.29 -7.64
C GLY A 32 0.95 3.00 -6.85
N TRP A 33 1.97 2.95 -6.01
CA TRP A 33 2.21 1.80 -5.14
C TRP A 33 2.34 2.27 -3.71
N ARG A 34 1.64 1.58 -2.80
CA ARG A 34 1.87 1.67 -1.38
C ARG A 34 2.52 0.38 -0.91
N HIS A 35 3.70 0.47 -0.32
CA HIS A 35 4.36 -0.61 0.38
C HIS A 35 4.49 -0.24 1.85
N VAL A 36 4.00 -1.08 2.74
CA VAL A 36 4.02 -0.90 4.19
C VAL A 36 4.80 -2.05 4.79
N THR A 37 5.80 -1.75 5.62
CA THR A 37 6.40 -2.73 6.53
C THR A 37 5.99 -2.36 7.95
N TYR A 38 5.63 -3.36 8.76
CA TYR A 38 5.21 -3.11 10.14
C TYR A 38 5.79 -4.14 11.10
N VAL A 39 5.97 -3.69 12.34
CA VAL A 39 6.30 -4.52 13.50
C VAL A 39 5.37 -4.14 14.64
N ALA A 40 4.77 -5.15 15.27
CA ALA A 40 4.08 -5.01 16.55
C ALA A 40 4.83 -5.88 17.56
N ASP A 41 5.33 -5.27 18.63
CA ASP A 41 5.96 -5.97 19.74
C ASP A 41 5.56 -5.32 21.07
N TYR A 42 6.24 -5.69 22.14
CA TYR A 42 6.06 -5.11 23.48
C TYR A 42 6.21 -3.58 23.50
N ASN A 43 6.97 -3.00 22.57
CA ASN A 43 7.15 -1.55 22.44
C ASN A 43 6.02 -0.88 21.64
N GLY A 44 5.01 -1.64 21.25
CA GLY A 44 3.87 -1.20 20.48
C GLY A 44 4.02 -1.39 18.97
N PHE A 45 3.12 -0.77 18.23
CA PHE A 45 3.04 -0.87 16.77
C PHE A 45 3.87 0.24 16.10
N ARG A 46 4.72 -0.16 15.14
CA ARG A 46 5.49 0.74 14.29
C ARG A 46 5.34 0.32 12.83
N ALA A 47 5.08 1.28 11.95
CA ALA A 47 4.96 1.04 10.52
C ALA A 47 5.81 2.03 9.74
N ASN A 48 6.46 1.54 8.69
CA ASN A 48 7.07 2.37 7.67
C ASN A 48 6.24 2.25 6.39
N VAL A 49 5.84 3.40 5.83
CA VAL A 49 5.02 3.46 4.62
C VAL A 49 5.83 4.12 3.52
N HIS A 50 6.10 3.36 2.47
CA HIS A 50 6.68 3.83 1.22
C HIS A 50 5.56 3.99 0.19
N ARG A 51 5.48 5.17 -0.43
CA ARG A 51 4.54 5.43 -1.53
C ARG A 51 5.29 5.89 -2.77
N THR A 52 4.99 5.25 -3.88
CA THR A 52 5.42 5.68 -5.22
C THR A 52 4.21 6.29 -5.91
N PRO A 53 4.26 7.57 -6.33
CA PRO A 53 3.15 8.20 -7.03
C PRO A 53 2.88 7.50 -8.36
N GLY A 54 1.59 7.35 -8.69
CA GLY A 54 1.16 6.80 -9.97
C GLY A 54 1.31 7.80 -11.12
N GLN A 55 1.37 7.28 -12.35
CA GLN A 55 1.48 8.11 -13.56
C GLN A 55 0.22 8.97 -13.82
N HIS A 56 -0.92 8.67 -13.17
CA HIS A 56 -2.09 9.55 -13.15
C HIS A 56 -1.96 10.74 -12.17
N GLY A 57 -0.76 11.03 -11.69
CA GLY A 57 -0.48 12.11 -10.74
C GLY A 57 -0.36 13.52 -11.32
N HIS A 58 -0.52 13.75 -12.63
CA HIS A 58 -0.41 15.09 -13.21
C HIS A 58 -1.44 15.38 -14.32
N GLY A 59 -2.37 16.31 -14.05
CA GLY A 59 -2.87 17.22 -15.10
C GLY A 59 -4.37 17.47 -15.26
N HIS A 60 -5.20 17.56 -14.21
CA HIS A 60 -6.50 18.27 -14.36
C HIS A 60 -6.27 19.80 -14.36
N GLY A 61 -5.59 20.30 -15.39
CA GLY A 61 -5.70 21.68 -15.83
C GLY A 61 -6.77 21.75 -16.91
N HIS A 62 -8.03 21.96 -16.53
CA HIS A 62 -9.10 22.28 -17.47
C HIS A 62 -8.80 23.63 -18.15
N GLY A 63 -8.07 23.60 -19.26
CA GLY A 63 -8.09 24.66 -20.27
C GLY A 63 -9.17 24.34 -21.29
N HIS A 64 -10.43 24.70 -20.99
CA HIS A 64 -11.47 24.77 -22.01
C HIS A 64 -11.37 26.13 -22.71
N HIS A 65 -11.19 26.08 -24.02
CA HIS A 65 -11.43 27.18 -24.95
C HIS A 65 -12.81 26.97 -25.57
#